data_AF-A0A225X4T6-F1
#
_entry.id   AF-A0A225X4T6-F1
#
_cell.length_a   1.000
_cell.length_b   1.000
_cell.length_c   1.000
_cell.angle_alpha   90.00
_cell.angle_beta   90.00
_cell.angle_gamma   90.00
#
_symmetry.space_group_name_H-M   'P 1'
#
loop_
_entity.id
_entity.type
_entity.pdbx_description
1 polymer ?
#
loop_
_entity_poly.entity_id
_entity_poly.type
_entity_poly.pdbx_seq_one_letter_code
_entity_poly.pdbx_strand_id
1 'polypeptide(L)'
;MQFQPNQDREHVETLLASLVLRLDVNDAATRRTRVSELYAAVALLSRQLSAERFAKALGQLTPQLYNLLQRGSSESAQLGALLAIERLIDVSNEDQFIRFVNYLSNLKQAPERC
;
A
#
# COMPACT_ATOMS: atom_id res chain seq x y z
N MET A 1 4.02 21.59 27.53
CA MET A 1 3.39 21.07 26.30
C MET A 1 3.91 19.66 26.09
N GLN A 2 3.09 18.64 26.35
CA GLN A 2 3.46 17.25 26.10
C GLN A 2 3.29 16.98 24.61
N PHE A 3 4.37 16.64 23.90
CA PHE A 3 4.26 16.04 22.58
C PHE A 3 3.59 14.67 22.77
N GLN A 4 2.49 14.45 22.05
CA GLN A 4 1.67 13.24 22.12
C GLN A 4 2.07 12.33 20.93
N PRO A 5 3.11 11.49 21.05
CA PRO A 5 3.61 10.67 19.92
C PRO A 5 2.60 9.63 19.41
N ASN A 6 1.49 9.43 20.12
CA ASN A 6 0.47 8.45 19.77
C ASN A 6 -0.52 8.96 18.71
N GLN A 7 -0.87 10.25 18.72
CA GLN A 7 -1.85 10.80 17.78
C GLN A 7 -1.30 10.84 16.35
N ASP A 8 -0.04 11.21 16.16
CA ASP A 8 0.59 11.20 14.82
C ASP A 8 0.56 9.81 14.17
N ARG A 9 0.66 8.75 14.98
CA ARG A 9 0.70 7.38 14.48
C ARG A 9 -0.65 6.92 13.94
N GLU A 10 -1.72 7.14 14.69
CA GLU A 10 -3.09 6.81 14.24
C GLU A 10 -3.48 7.63 13.00
N HIS A 11 -3.02 8.88 12.90
CA HIS A 11 -3.25 9.72 11.72
C HIS A 11 -2.55 9.18 10.48
N VAL A 12 -1.29 8.73 10.59
CA VAL A 12 -0.54 8.15 9.45
C VAL A 12 -1.20 6.86 8.97
N GLU A 13 -1.56 5.96 9.88
CA GLU A 13 -2.22 4.69 9.55
C GLU A 13 -3.59 4.94 8.87
N THR A 14 -4.39 5.87 9.40
CA THR A 14 -5.69 6.25 8.81
C THR A 14 -5.55 6.91 7.44
N LEU A 15 -4.54 7.78 7.27
CA LEU A 15 -4.25 8.45 6.00
C LEU A 15 -3.85 7.45 4.92
N LEU A 16 -2.94 6.53 5.24
CA LEU A 16 -2.51 5.48 4.33
C LEU A 16 -3.67 4.56 3.94
N ALA A 17 -4.51 4.17 4.89
CA ALA A 17 -5.70 3.35 4.61
C ALA A 17 -6.69 4.08 3.69
N SER A 18 -6.95 5.37 3.95
CA SER A 18 -7.79 6.19 3.09
C SER A 18 -7.25 6.29 1.66
N LEU A 19 -5.94 6.44 1.50
CA LEU A 19 -5.30 6.49 0.18
C LEU A 19 -5.42 5.16 -0.57
N VAL A 20 -5.32 4.02 0.11
CA VAL A 20 -5.52 2.70 -0.48
C VAL A 20 -6.95 2.50 -0.96
N LEU A 21 -7.95 2.89 -0.17
CA LEU A 21 -9.35 2.78 -0.57
C LEU A 21 -9.67 3.60 -1.83
N ARG A 22 -8.95 4.71 -2.05
CA ARG A 22 -9.11 5.58 -3.22
C ARG A 22 -8.46 5.03 -4.49
N LEU A 23 -7.78 3.88 -4.42
CA LEU A 23 -7.22 3.20 -5.59
C LEU A 23 -8.29 2.48 -6.42
N ASP A 24 -9.44 2.17 -5.83
CA ASP A 24 -10.58 1.60 -6.56
C ASP A 24 -11.30 2.69 -7.36
N VAL A 25 -10.76 2.99 -8.53
CA VAL A 25 -11.34 3.93 -9.49
C VAL A 25 -11.22 3.40 -10.91
N ASN A 26 -12.32 3.47 -11.64
CA ASN A 26 -12.41 2.97 -13.02
C ASN A 26 -11.50 3.76 -13.98
N ASP A 27 -11.42 5.08 -13.80
CA ASP A 27 -10.60 5.94 -14.65
C ASP A 27 -9.09 5.70 -14.45
N ALA A 28 -8.40 5.34 -15.53
CA ALA A 28 -6.99 4.97 -15.49
C ALA A 28 -6.06 6.14 -15.16
N ALA A 29 -6.38 7.36 -15.63
CA ALA A 29 -5.59 8.55 -15.34
C ALA A 29 -5.70 8.91 -13.86
N THR A 30 -6.93 8.93 -13.32
CA THR A 30 -7.21 9.18 -11.91
C THR A 30 -6.55 8.12 -11.03
N ARG A 31 -6.61 6.84 -11.42
CA ARG A 31 -5.95 5.75 -10.69
C ARG A 31 -4.45 5.96 -10.57
N ARG A 32 -3.77 6.33 -11.67
CA ARG A 32 -2.33 6.66 -11.65
C ARG A 32 -2.01 7.86 -10.76
N THR A 33 -2.87 8.89 -10.77
CA THR A 33 -2.73 10.04 -9.87
C THR A 33 -2.84 9.61 -8.40
N ARG A 34 -3.84 8.79 -8.05
CA ARG A 34 -4.03 8.26 -6.68
C ARG A 34 -2.87 7.38 -6.21
N VAL A 35 -2.35 6.54 -7.10
CA VAL A 35 -1.13 5.75 -6.82
C VAL A 35 0.06 6.66 -6.57
N SER A 36 0.20 7.74 -7.36
CA SER A 36 1.30 8.70 -7.18
C SER A 36 1.17 9.48 -5.87
N GLU A 37 -0.05 9.83 -5.45
CA GLU A 37 -0.33 10.43 -4.14
C GLU A 37 0.05 9.48 -2.99
N LEU A 38 -0.33 8.20 -3.09
CA LEU A 38 0.06 7.18 -2.12
C LEU A 38 1.59 7.03 -2.05
N TYR A 39 2.25 6.92 -3.18
CA TYR A 39 3.71 6.85 -3.25
C TYR A 39 4.37 8.06 -2.62
N ALA A 40 3.91 9.28 -2.94
CA ALA A 40 4.46 10.51 -2.38
C ALA A 40 4.31 10.56 -0.86
N ALA A 41 3.16 10.13 -0.33
CA ALA A 41 2.92 10.04 1.12
C ALA A 41 3.87 9.02 1.77
N VAL A 42 4.00 7.82 1.20
CA VAL A 42 4.90 6.78 1.75
C VAL A 42 6.38 7.19 1.64
N ALA A 43 6.79 7.82 0.54
CA ALA A 43 8.14 8.34 0.35
C ALA A 43 8.46 9.51 1.30
N LEU A 44 7.47 10.33 1.66
CA LEU A 44 7.65 11.34 2.69
C LEU A 44 7.83 10.70 4.07
N LEU A 45 7.00 9.69 4.39
CA LEU A 45 7.09 8.95 5.64
C LEU A 45 8.41 8.20 5.79
N SER A 46 8.96 7.65 4.70
CA SER A 46 10.27 6.97 4.73
C SER A 46 11.41 7.92 5.10
N ARG A 47 11.27 9.21 4.80
CA ARG A 47 12.24 10.26 5.15
C ARG A 47 12.02 10.85 6.55
N GLN A 48 10.79 10.83 7.04
CA GLN A 48 10.42 11.43 8.33
C GLN A 48 10.49 10.45 9.51
N LEU A 49 10.25 9.16 9.26
CA LEU A 49 10.19 8.13 10.29
C LEU A 49 11.52 7.38 10.40
N SER A 50 11.81 6.84 11.59
CA SER A 50 12.87 5.86 11.74
C SER A 50 12.54 4.58 10.95
N ALA A 51 13.57 3.82 10.57
CA ALA A 51 13.42 2.58 9.81
C ALA A 51 12.40 1.61 10.45
N GLU A 52 12.40 1.48 11.78
CA GLU A 52 11.47 0.62 12.51
C GLU A 52 10.02 1.11 12.43
N ARG A 53 9.79 2.42 12.57
CA ARG A 53 8.45 3.01 12.48
C ARG A 53 7.92 2.96 11.05
N PHE A 54 8.79 3.20 10.07
CA PHE A 54 8.46 3.08 8.67
C PHE A 54 8.13 1.64 8.28
N ALA A 55 8.95 0.67 8.69
CA ALA A 55 8.69 -0.75 8.47
C ALA A 55 7.35 -1.19 9.08
N LYS A 56 6.99 -0.64 10.25
CA LYS A 56 5.70 -0.89 10.89
C LYS A 56 4.53 -0.28 10.11
N ALA A 57 4.66 0.96 9.63
CA ALA A 57 3.63 1.61 8.81
C ALA A 57 3.41 0.87 7.49
N LEU A 58 4.50 0.50 6.79
CA LEU A 58 4.44 -0.34 5.60
C LEU A 58 3.81 -1.70 5.92
N GLY A 59 4.20 -2.35 7.02
CA GLY A 59 3.62 -3.62 7.44
C GLY A 59 2.11 -3.60 7.67
N GLN A 60 1.51 -2.43 7.94
CA GLN A 60 0.05 -2.23 8.02
C GLN A 60 -0.58 -1.92 6.65
N LEU A 61 0.18 -1.29 5.75
CA LEU A 61 -0.25 -0.98 4.38
C LEU A 61 -0.28 -2.23 3.49
N THR A 62 0.72 -3.09 3.61
CA THR A 62 0.92 -4.28 2.76
C THR A 62 -0.29 -5.24 2.78
N PRO A 63 -0.93 -5.56 3.92
CA PRO A 63 -2.15 -6.36 3.96
C PRO A 63 -3.36 -5.70 3.30
N GLN A 64 -3.47 -4.36 3.36
CA GLN A 64 -4.58 -3.64 2.75
C GLN A 64 -4.50 -3.66 1.22
N LEU A 65 -3.29 -3.48 0.68
CA LEU A 65 -3.03 -3.66 -0.75
C LEU A 65 -3.29 -5.11 -1.18
N TYR A 66 -2.92 -6.08 -0.35
CA TYR A 66 -3.22 -7.48 -0.62
C TYR A 66 -4.73 -7.77 -0.68
N ASN A 67 -5.53 -7.18 0.20
CA ASN A 67 -6.99 -7.32 0.16
C ASN A 67 -7.58 -6.79 -1.16
N LEU A 68 -7.07 -5.66 -1.66
CA LEU A 68 -7.48 -5.14 -2.98
C LEU A 68 -7.04 -6.04 -4.15
N LEU A 69 -5.98 -6.84 -3.98
CA LEU A 69 -5.54 -7.81 -4.99
C LEU A 69 -6.35 -9.11 -4.99
N GLN A 70 -7.10 -9.43 -3.92
CA GLN A 70 -7.80 -10.70 -3.83
C GLN A 70 -8.97 -10.79 -4.84
N ARG A 71 -9.32 -12.04 -5.23
CA ARG A 71 -10.32 -12.38 -6.26
C ARG A 71 -11.76 -11.89 -6.02
N GLY A 72 -12.05 -11.21 -4.91
CA GLY A 72 -13.35 -10.56 -4.64
C GLY A 72 -13.38 -9.07 -4.95
N SER A 73 -12.24 -8.47 -5.29
CA SER A 73 -12.12 -7.03 -5.56
C SER A 73 -12.37 -6.71 -7.04
N SER A 74 -12.84 -5.50 -7.33
CA SER A 74 -13.03 -4.99 -8.69
C SER A 74 -11.71 -5.02 -9.47
N GLU A 75 -11.80 -5.13 -10.80
CA GLU A 75 -10.62 -5.04 -11.67
C GLU A 75 -9.88 -3.70 -11.47
N SER A 76 -10.62 -2.61 -11.26
CA SER A 76 -10.07 -1.30 -10.92
C SER A 76 -9.26 -1.30 -9.63
N ALA A 77 -9.76 -1.95 -8.57
CA ALA A 77 -9.04 -2.12 -7.31
C ALA A 77 -7.77 -2.97 -7.47
N GLN A 78 -7.85 -4.08 -8.22
CA GLN A 78 -6.71 -4.95 -8.48
C GLN A 78 -5.61 -4.21 -9.27
N LEU A 79 -5.98 -3.48 -10.33
CA LEU A 79 -5.06 -2.65 -11.10
C LEU A 79 -4.45 -1.53 -10.25
N GLY A 80 -5.25 -0.92 -9.36
CA GLY A 80 -4.78 0.12 -8.46
C GLY A 80 -3.76 -0.40 -7.46
N ALA A 81 -4.03 -1.57 -6.89
CA ALA A 81 -3.14 -2.24 -5.95
C ALA A 81 -1.84 -2.74 -6.62
N LEU A 82 -1.91 -3.27 -7.85
CA LEU A 82 -0.74 -3.66 -8.64
C LEU A 82 0.18 -2.47 -8.89
N LEU A 83 -0.38 -1.36 -9.39
CA LEU A 83 0.37 -0.13 -9.64
C LEU A 83 0.97 0.47 -8.34
N ALA A 84 0.22 0.39 -7.24
CA ALA A 84 0.72 0.83 -5.93
C ALA A 84 1.91 -0.03 -5.49
N ILE A 85 1.82 -1.36 -5.58
CA ILE A 85 2.92 -2.26 -5.21
C ILE A 85 4.14 -2.01 -6.08
N GLU A 86 3.98 -1.88 -7.40
CA GLU A 86 5.07 -1.56 -8.33
C GLU A 86 5.83 -0.30 -7.90
N ARG A 87 5.11 0.76 -7.53
CA ARG A 87 5.72 2.02 -7.06
C ARG A 87 6.34 1.91 -5.68
N LEU A 88 5.71 1.16 -4.78
CA LEU A 88 6.17 1.04 -3.39
C LEU A 88 7.41 0.15 -3.26
N ILE A 89 7.72 -0.69 -4.25
CA ILE A 89 8.98 -1.45 -4.34
C ILE A 89 10.19 -0.51 -4.24
N ASP A 90 10.16 0.65 -4.90
CA ASP A 90 11.28 1.61 -4.93
C ASP A 90 11.64 2.21 -3.55
N VAL A 91 10.69 2.19 -2.60
CA VAL A 91 10.83 2.81 -1.29
C VAL A 91 10.68 1.82 -0.13
N SER A 92 10.56 0.52 -0.43
CA SER A 92 10.45 -0.53 0.57
C SER A 92 11.82 -1.08 0.97
N ASN A 93 11.88 -1.60 2.19
CA ASN A 93 13.03 -2.38 2.66
C ASN A 93 12.93 -3.84 2.18
N GLU A 94 14.00 -4.60 2.37
CA GLU A 94 14.12 -5.99 1.92
C GLU A 94 12.97 -6.89 2.41
N ASP A 95 12.58 -6.79 3.68
CA ASP A 95 11.46 -7.56 4.23
C ASP A 95 10.12 -7.26 3.53
N GLN A 96 9.84 -5.99 3.26
CA GLN A 96 8.61 -5.57 2.60
C GLN A 96 8.62 -5.92 1.12
N PHE A 97 9.78 -5.80 0.46
CA PHE A 97 9.98 -6.26 -0.91
C PHE A 97 9.64 -7.76 -1.04
N ILE A 98 10.20 -8.60 -0.16
CA ILE A 98 9.93 -10.04 -0.15
C ILE A 98 8.43 -10.31 0.03
N ARG A 99 7.75 -9.57 0.93
CA ARG A 99 6.29 -9.69 1.14
C ARG A 99 5.50 -9.34 -0.11
N PHE A 100 5.82 -8.23 -0.78
CA PHE A 100 5.17 -7.83 -2.02
C PHE A 100 5.34 -8.90 -3.11
N VAL A 101 6.55 -9.41 -3.32
CA VAL A 101 6.83 -10.46 -4.30
C VAL A 101 6.06 -11.74 -3.98
N ASN A 102 5.99 -12.14 -2.70
CA ASN A 102 5.22 -13.31 -2.28
C ASN A 102 3.72 -13.14 -2.55
N TYR A 103 3.18 -11.94 -2.32
CA TYR A 103 1.78 -11.64 -2.62
C TYR A 103 1.47 -11.70 -4.12
N LEU A 104 2.34 -11.12 -4.95
CA LEU A 104 2.22 -11.21 -6.40
C LEU A 104 2.35 -12.66 -6.91
N SER A 105 3.20 -13.46 -6.27
CA SER A 105 3.39 -14.87 -6.62
C SER A 105 2.16 -15.71 -6.25
N ASN A 106 1.58 -15.48 -5.06
CA ASN A 106 0.35 -16.14 -4.63
C ASN A 106 -0.86 -15.75 -5.48
N LEU A 107 -0.93 -14.51 -5.96
CA LEU A 107 -1.98 -14.06 -6.88
C LEU A 107 -2.00 -14.90 -8.18
N LYS A 108 -0.82 -15.26 -8.70
CA LYS A 108 -0.67 -16.12 -9.90
C LYS A 108 -1.03 -17.58 -9.64
N GLN A 109 -0.92 -18.04 -8.39
CA GLN A 109 -1.11 -19.44 -8.01
C GLN A 109 -2.55 -19.79 -7.61
N ALA A 110 -3.46 -18.81 -7.44
CA ALA A 110 -4.86 -19.11 -7.21
C ALA A 110 -5.42 -19.89 -8.41
N PRO A 111 -5.73 -21.19 -8.28
CA PRO A 111 -6.19 -21.97 -9.42
C PRO A 111 -7.54 -21.44 -9.87
N GLU A 112 -7.76 -21.37 -11.18
CA GLU A 112 -9.09 -21.34 -11.78
C GLU A 112 -9.83 -22.60 -11.30
N ARG A 113 -10.52 -22.51 -10.16
CA ARG A 113 -11.50 -23.53 -9.79
C ARG A 113 -12.76 -23.19 -10.57
N CYS A 114 -12.84 -23.79 -11.76
CA CYS A 114 -14.09 -24.05 -12.47
C CYS A 114 -15.10 -24.74 -11.57
#